data_AF-A0A2L0D507-F1
#
_entry.id   AF-A0A2L0D507-F1
#
_cell.length_a   1.000
_cell.length_b   1.000
_cell.length_c   1.000
_cell.angle_alpha   90.00
_cell.angle_beta   90.00
_cell.angle_gamma   90.00
#
_symmetry.space_group_name_H-M   'P 1'
#
loop_
_entity.id
_entity.type
_entity.pdbx_description
1 polymer ?
#
loop_
_entity_poly.entity_id
_entity_poly.type
_entity_poly.pdbx_seq_one_letter_code
_entity_poly.pdbx_strand_id
1 'polypeptide(L)'
;MTKEIIQDSFEQAQVNEPFDLATALAYMNTYGEFIRCVKGDLDFYFYKVTEQRPIWVEGRRQWVSIETMKTSTQWQGAVPQLDISLLNEKCFYLMRFTETGEPIWERPLTSLEVR
;
A
#
# COMPACT_ATOMS: atom_id res chain seq x y z
N MET A 1 19.15 -16.36 -13.99
CA MET A 1 17.78 -16.68 -14.46
C MET A 1 16.94 -17.36 -13.37
N THR A 2 17.05 -16.93 -12.11
CA THR A 2 16.34 -17.59 -10.99
C THR A 2 15.74 -16.61 -9.99
N LYS A 3 16.17 -15.33 -9.98
CA LYS A 3 15.61 -14.31 -9.10
C LYS A 3 14.25 -13.80 -9.58
N GLU A 4 14.10 -13.51 -10.88
CA GLU A 4 12.85 -12.98 -11.45
C GLU A 4 11.68 -13.97 -11.31
N ILE A 5 11.89 -15.25 -11.58
CA ILE A 5 10.82 -16.27 -11.51
C ILE A 5 10.34 -16.49 -10.05
N ILE A 6 11.24 -16.41 -9.07
CA ILE A 6 10.89 -16.56 -7.65
C ILE A 6 10.19 -15.30 -7.13
N GLN A 7 10.60 -14.11 -7.61
CA GLN A 7 9.96 -12.84 -7.31
C GLN A 7 8.51 -12.82 -7.85
N ASP A 8 8.31 -13.13 -9.14
CA ASP A 8 6.99 -13.14 -9.79
C ASP A 8 6.01 -14.11 -9.13
N SER A 9 6.45 -15.34 -8.84
CA SER A 9 5.58 -16.36 -8.24
C SER A 9 5.22 -16.07 -6.77
N PHE A 10 6.11 -15.38 -6.04
CA PHE A 10 5.87 -14.95 -4.67
C PHE A 10 4.98 -13.69 -4.59
N GLU A 11 5.19 -12.73 -5.49
CA GLU A 11 4.29 -11.58 -5.67
C GLU A 11 2.88 -12.04 -6.03
N GLN A 12 2.75 -12.99 -6.97
CA GLN A 12 1.44 -13.50 -7.40
C GLN A 12 0.70 -14.28 -6.29
N ALA A 13 1.42 -15.01 -5.44
CA ALA A 13 0.83 -15.70 -4.28
C ALA A 13 0.34 -14.72 -3.20
N GLN A 14 1.09 -13.65 -2.94
CA GLN A 14 0.74 -12.65 -1.92
C GLN A 14 -0.28 -11.62 -2.37
N VAL A 15 -0.40 -11.37 -3.67
CA VAL A 15 -1.49 -10.57 -4.23
C VAL A 15 -2.86 -11.19 -3.91
N ASN A 16 -2.93 -12.52 -3.76
CA ASN A 16 -4.19 -13.25 -3.62
C ASN A 16 -4.62 -13.52 -2.17
N GLU A 17 -3.76 -13.28 -1.17
CA GLU A 17 -4.07 -13.52 0.24
C GLU A 17 -3.76 -12.30 1.11
N PRO A 18 -4.66 -11.93 2.04
CA PRO A 18 -4.39 -10.81 2.92
C PRO A 18 -3.30 -11.14 3.94
N PHE A 19 -2.38 -10.19 4.15
CA PHE A 19 -1.35 -10.23 5.19
C PHE A 19 -1.63 -9.22 6.31
N ASP A 20 -0.83 -9.31 7.38
CA ASP A 20 -0.90 -8.38 8.52
C ASP A 20 -0.14 -7.07 8.24
N LEU A 21 -0.35 -6.07 9.10
CA LEU A 21 0.25 -4.75 8.94
C LEU A 21 1.79 -4.77 9.01
N ALA A 22 2.38 -5.63 9.86
CA ALA A 22 3.84 -5.69 9.99
C ALA A 22 4.47 -6.13 8.67
N THR A 23 3.88 -7.14 8.04
CA THR A 23 4.25 -7.63 6.72
C THR A 23 4.05 -6.55 5.66
N ALA A 24 2.90 -5.87 5.65
CA ALA A 24 2.60 -4.76 4.75
C ALA A 24 3.66 -3.64 4.78
N LEU A 25 4.03 -3.20 6.00
CA LEU A 25 5.01 -2.14 6.19
C LEU A 25 6.41 -2.60 5.75
N ALA A 26 6.76 -3.88 5.96
CA ALA A 26 8.00 -4.43 5.44
C ALA A 26 8.04 -4.36 3.91
N TYR A 27 6.97 -4.75 3.21
CA TYR A 27 6.90 -4.65 1.75
C TYR A 27 7.08 -3.22 1.25
N MET A 28 6.32 -2.29 1.83
CA MET A 28 6.41 -0.88 1.47
C MET A 28 7.81 -0.30 1.71
N ASN A 29 8.47 -0.66 2.81
CA ASN A 29 9.79 -0.16 3.16
C ASN A 29 10.90 -0.76 2.29
N THR A 30 10.81 -2.05 1.98
CA THR A 30 11.87 -2.78 1.27
C THR A 30 11.77 -2.62 -0.24
N TYR A 31 10.55 -2.58 -0.77
CA TYR A 31 10.30 -2.65 -2.22
C TYR A 31 9.61 -1.40 -2.77
N GLY A 32 9.17 -0.47 -1.93
CA GLY A 32 8.45 0.73 -2.37
C GLY A 32 7.01 0.45 -2.79
N GLU A 33 6.47 -0.70 -2.37
CA GLU A 33 5.13 -1.15 -2.76
C GLU A 33 4.01 -0.27 -2.21
N PHE A 34 2.95 -0.19 -3.00
CA PHE A 34 1.67 0.36 -2.58
C PHE A 34 0.87 -0.76 -1.94
N ILE A 35 0.24 -0.50 -0.79
CA ILE A 35 -0.47 -1.54 -0.06
C ILE A 35 -1.95 -1.19 0.03
N ARG A 36 -2.81 -2.09 -0.43
CA ARG A 36 -4.26 -1.99 -0.35
C ARG A 36 -4.78 -2.59 0.95
N CYS A 37 -5.80 -2.00 1.54
CA CYS A 37 -6.55 -2.51 2.67
C CYS A 37 -8.01 -2.68 2.26
N VAL A 38 -8.58 -3.88 2.41
CA VAL A 38 -9.98 -4.18 2.10
C VAL A 38 -10.66 -4.82 3.32
N LYS A 39 -11.59 -4.10 3.96
CA LYS A 39 -12.37 -4.62 5.10
C LYS A 39 -13.74 -3.95 5.18
N GLY A 40 -14.81 -4.74 5.05
CA GLY A 40 -16.17 -4.21 5.02
C GLY A 40 -16.33 -3.20 3.87
N ASP A 41 -16.75 -1.97 4.21
CA ASP A 41 -16.88 -0.86 3.26
C ASP A 41 -15.58 -0.06 3.06
N LEU A 42 -14.50 -0.40 3.80
CA LEU A 42 -13.20 0.24 3.64
C LEU A 42 -12.43 -0.43 2.50
N ASP A 43 -12.10 0.36 1.49
CA ASP A 43 -11.26 -0.03 0.37
C ASP A 43 -10.37 1.14 -0.06
N PHE A 44 -9.10 1.05 0.27
CA PHE A 44 -8.12 2.10 0.02
C PHE A 44 -6.73 1.51 -0.07
N TYR A 45 -5.79 2.21 -0.69
CA TYR A 45 -4.37 1.87 -0.59
C TYR A 45 -3.58 2.99 0.08
N PHE A 46 -2.47 2.63 0.71
CA PHE A 46 -1.48 3.54 1.22
C PHE A 46 -0.19 3.47 0.42
N TYR A 47 0.51 4.59 0.40
CA TYR A 47 1.74 4.77 -0.36
C TYR A 47 2.63 5.82 0.30
N LYS A 48 3.94 5.66 0.15
CA LYS A 48 4.92 6.64 0.62
C LYS A 48 5.03 7.79 -0.36
N VAL A 49 5.11 8.99 0.17
CA VAL A 49 5.51 10.17 -0.59
C VAL A 49 6.52 10.97 0.21
N THR A 50 7.45 11.60 -0.50
CA THR A 50 8.32 12.62 0.09
C THR A 50 7.69 13.97 -0.15
N GLU A 51 7.41 14.71 0.93
CA GLU A 51 6.94 16.07 0.85
C GLU A 51 8.03 17.05 1.25
N GLN A 52 8.14 18.14 0.50
CA GLN A 52 8.94 19.29 0.92
C GLN A 52 8.09 20.20 1.80
N ARG A 53 8.52 20.41 3.04
CA ARG A 53 7.85 21.33 3.96
C ARG A 53 8.83 22.39 4.47
N PRO A 54 8.42 23.67 4.55
CA PRO A 54 9.24 24.69 5.17
C PRO A 54 9.11 24.57 6.69
N ILE A 55 10.22 24.27 7.37
CA ILE A 55 10.27 24.22 8.84
C ILE A 55 11.30 25.23 9.37
N TRP A 56 11.22 25.54 10.66
CA TRP A 56 12.23 26.34 11.34
C TRP A 56 13.33 25.42 11.89
N VAL A 57 14.55 25.61 11.40
CA VAL A 57 15.76 24.92 11.89
C VAL A 57 16.76 26.00 12.26
N GLU A 58 17.21 26.00 13.51
CA GLU A 58 18.24 26.94 14.01
C GLU A 58 17.92 28.42 13.70
N GLY A 59 16.66 28.82 13.90
CA GLY A 59 16.24 30.22 13.74
C GLY A 59 16.08 30.70 12.29
N ARG A 60 16.17 29.81 11.28
CA ARG A 60 15.88 30.12 9.87
C ARG A 60 14.90 29.13 9.24
N ARG A 61 14.13 29.59 8.25
CA ARG A 61 13.28 28.70 7.44
C ARG A 61 14.14 27.87 6.50
N GLN A 62 13.93 26.56 6.51
CA GLN A 62 14.56 25.61 5.62
C GLN A 62 13.51 24.68 5.03
N TRP A 63 13.68 24.32 3.76
CA TRP A 63 12.94 23.23 3.16
C TRP A 63 13.55 21.92 3.62
N VAL A 64 12.72 21.03 4.15
CA VAL A 64 13.12 19.68 4.52
C VAL A 64 12.21 18.67 3.83
N SER A 65 12.83 17.57 3.40
CA SER A 65 12.14 16.38 2.93
C SER A 65 11.59 15.60 4.10
N ILE A 66 10.28 15.36 4.12
CA ILE A 66 9.62 14.53 5.12
C ILE A 66 8.97 13.37 4.37
N GLU A 67 9.33 12.14 4.76
CA GLU A 67 8.62 10.96 4.31
C GLU A 67 7.28 10.88 5.05
N THR A 68 6.20 10.75 4.29
CA THR A 68 4.86 10.59 4.84
C THR A 68 4.12 9.48 4.10
N MET A 69 3.15 8.87 4.78
CA MET A 69 2.24 7.91 4.16
C MET A 69 0.93 8.61 3.85
N LYS A 70 0.44 8.42 2.63
CA LYS A 70 -0.88 8.88 2.21
C LYS A 70 -1.79 7.70 1.95
N THR A 71 -3.09 7.95 2.00
CA THR A 71 -4.13 7.00 1.60
C THR A 71 -4.88 7.53 0.39
N SER A 72 -5.36 6.62 -0.45
CA SER A 72 -6.21 6.92 -1.59
C SER A 72 -7.28 5.84 -1.75
N THR A 73 -8.51 6.27 -2.02
CA THR A 73 -9.66 5.42 -2.34
C THR A 73 -9.83 5.33 -3.87
N GLN A 74 -10.73 4.46 -4.34
CA GLN A 74 -11.09 4.38 -5.76
C GLN A 74 -11.61 5.70 -6.34
N TRP A 75 -12.12 6.59 -5.49
CA TRP A 75 -12.61 7.92 -5.88
C TRP A 75 -11.54 9.00 -5.78
N GLN A 76 -10.26 8.61 -5.67
CA GLN A 76 -9.09 9.50 -5.56
C GLN A 76 -9.15 10.46 -4.36
N GLY A 77 -9.92 10.10 -3.32
CA GLY A 77 -10.01 10.81 -2.06
C GLY A 77 -9.26 10.11 -0.93
N ALA A 78 -8.87 10.86 0.10
CA ALA A 78 -8.31 10.30 1.31
C ALA A 78 -9.39 9.57 2.14
N VAL A 79 -8.98 8.56 2.90
CA VAL A 79 -9.87 7.92 3.87
C VAL A 79 -10.12 8.91 5.02
N PRO A 80 -11.38 9.30 5.29
CA PRO A 80 -11.67 10.36 6.25
C PRO A 80 -11.42 9.93 7.70
N GLN A 81 -11.56 8.64 8.01
CA GLN A 81 -11.31 8.08 9.33
C GLN A 81 -10.86 6.63 9.22
N LEU A 82 -9.75 6.30 9.89
CA LEU A 82 -9.23 4.94 9.98
C LEU A 82 -9.43 4.42 11.40
N ASP A 83 -10.12 3.29 11.55
CA ASP A 83 -10.20 2.59 12.83
C ASP A 83 -8.86 1.91 13.13
N ILE A 84 -8.30 2.18 14.30
CA ILE A 84 -7.04 1.59 14.76
C ILE A 84 -7.15 0.07 14.97
N SER A 85 -8.36 -0.48 15.09
CA SER A 85 -8.58 -1.92 15.13
C SER A 85 -8.04 -2.63 13.89
N LEU A 86 -7.98 -1.94 12.74
CA LEU A 86 -7.44 -2.44 11.48
C LEU A 86 -5.97 -2.85 11.58
N LEU A 87 -5.20 -2.30 12.53
CA LEU A 87 -3.80 -2.65 12.70
C LEU A 87 -3.60 -4.13 13.09
N ASN A 88 -4.64 -4.76 13.65
CA ASN A 88 -4.61 -6.15 14.10
C ASN A 88 -5.23 -7.13 13.10
N GLU A 89 -5.67 -6.63 11.94
CA GLU A 89 -6.41 -7.42 10.96
C GLU A 89 -5.50 -7.96 9.85
N LYS A 90 -5.89 -9.10 9.28
CA LYS A 90 -5.35 -9.57 8.00
C LYS A 90 -6.27 -9.07 6.89
N CYS A 91 -6.02 -7.84 6.46
CA CYS A 91 -6.79 -7.20 5.39
C CYS A 91 -5.92 -6.45 4.38
N PHE A 92 -4.60 -6.64 4.43
CA PHE A 92 -3.63 -5.94 3.60
C PHE A 92 -3.19 -6.77 2.40
N TYR A 93 -3.10 -6.15 1.23
CA TYR A 93 -2.71 -6.76 -0.05
C TYR A 93 -1.72 -5.85 -0.76
N LEU A 94 -0.91 -6.38 -1.67
CA LEU A 94 -0.19 -5.53 -2.61
C LEU A 94 -1.20 -4.84 -3.55
N MET A 95 -1.08 -3.53 -3.71
CA MET A 95 -1.92 -2.78 -4.65
C MET A 95 -1.46 -3.04 -6.07
N ARG A 96 -2.41 -3.35 -6.95
CA ARG A 96 -2.14 -3.62 -8.36
C ARG A 96 -2.37 -2.38 -9.20
N PHE A 97 -1.62 -2.27 -10.28
CA PHE A 97 -1.76 -1.21 -11.27
C PHE A 97 -1.81 -1.79 -12.68
N THR A 98 -2.47 -1.08 -13.59
CA THR A 98 -2.38 -1.33 -15.03
C THR A 98 -1.01 -0.90 -15.55
N GLU A 99 -0.68 -1.24 -16.80
CA GLU A 99 0.56 -0.78 -17.45
C GLU A 99 0.64 0.75 -17.55
N THR A 100 -0.50 1.44 -17.55
CA THR A 100 -0.59 2.91 -17.55
C THR A 100 -0.49 3.53 -16.14
N GLY A 101 -0.35 2.70 -15.10
CA GLY A 101 -0.25 3.15 -13.71
C GLY A 101 -1.59 3.43 -13.03
N GLU A 102 -2.70 2.95 -13.60
CA GLU A 102 -4.02 3.11 -12.99
C GLU A 102 -4.27 2.01 -11.95
N PRO A 103 -4.76 2.33 -10.74
CA PRO A 103 -4.98 1.31 -9.73
C PRO A 103 -6.12 0.35 -10.11
N ILE A 104 -5.89 -0.96 -9.94
CA ILE A 104 -6.87 -2.03 -10.22
C ILE A 104 -7.65 -2.33 -8.93
N TRP A 105 -8.95 -2.07 -8.94
CA TRP A 105 -9.83 -2.17 -7.77
C TRP A 105 -10.64 -3.46 -7.71
N GLU A 106 -10.61 -4.27 -8.76
CA GLU A 106 -11.15 -5.62 -8.73
C GLU A 106 -10.47 -6.41 -7.60
N ARG A 107 -11.26 -7.13 -6.81
CA ARG A 107 -10.69 -7.99 -5.77
C ARG A 107 -9.80 -9.04 -6.42
N PRO A 108 -8.65 -9.38 -5.82
CA PRO A 108 -7.91 -10.55 -6.23
C PRO A 108 -8.83 -11.77 -6.12
N LEU A 109 -8.91 -12.57 -7.19
CA LEU A 109 -9.59 -13.85 -7.13
C LEU A 109 -8.83 -14.70 -6.13
N THR A 110 -9.52 -15.16 -5.09
CA THR A 110 -8.87 -16.09 -4.17
C THR A 110 -8.64 -17.41 -4.89
N SER A 111 -7.58 -18.14 -4.52
CA SER A 111 -7.23 -19.44 -5.13
C SER A 111 -8.34 -20.50 -5.06
N LEU A 112 -9.42 -20.24 -4.31
CA LEU A 112 -10.63 -21.05 -4.20
C LEU A 112 -11.68 -20.77 -5.29
N GLU A 113 -11.60 -19.64 -5.99
CA GLU A 113 -12.58 -19.22 -7.01
C GLU A 113 -12.19 -19.65 -8.43
N VAL A 114 -10.99 -20.20 -8.61
CA VAL A 114 -10.52 -20.83 -9.86
C VAL A 114 -10.68 -22.35 -9.72
N ARG A 115 -11.93 -22.85 -9.77
CA ARG A 115 -12.25 -24.27 -9.90
C ARG A 115 -13.38 -24.48 -10.89
#